data_AF-A0A7C5VIA1-F1
#
_entry.id   AF-A0A7C5VIA1-F1
#
_cell.length_a   1.000
_cell.length_b   1.000
_cell.length_c   1.000
_cell.angle_alpha   90.00
_cell.angle_beta   90.00
_cell.angle_gamma   90.00
#
_symmetry.space_group_name_H-M   'P 1'
#
loop_
_entity.id
_entity.type
_entity.pdbx_description
1 polymer ?
#
loop_
_entity_poly.entity_id
_entity_poly.type
_entity_poly.pdbx_seq_one_letter_code
_entity_poly.pdbx_strand_id
1 'polypeptide(L)'
;VIESPGWPIYKSRRVKKDGKEFYCYKLRSMYVDADERLKEILASDPKKREEWEKYRKLKDDPRITKIGKIIRKFSLDELPQFINVLLGDMSVVGPRAITKEEIDKYYKEEGKFYYYAVRPGITGLWQVSGRNETDYEFRVRTDIWYVENWSFWLDIVIIIKTIPAVLKTRGAY
;
A
#
# COMPACT_ATOMS: atom_id res chain seq x y z
N VAL A 1 -14.26 -23.91 -8.64
CA VAL A 1 -14.77 -23.73 -7.27
C VAL A 1 -14.46 -22.30 -6.84
N ILE A 2 -15.44 -21.57 -6.32
CA ILE A 2 -15.26 -20.20 -5.81
C ILE A 2 -14.82 -20.30 -4.34
N GLU A 3 -13.65 -19.77 -3.98
CA GLU A 3 -13.13 -19.81 -2.60
C GLU A 3 -13.84 -18.81 -1.67
N SER A 4 -14.24 -17.64 -2.19
CA SER A 4 -14.98 -16.64 -1.42
C SER A 4 -15.97 -15.89 -2.33
N PRO A 5 -17.26 -15.81 -1.97
CA PRO A 5 -18.28 -15.16 -2.80
C PRO A 5 -18.13 -13.63 -2.86
N GLY A 6 -18.78 -12.98 -3.82
CA GLY A 6 -18.85 -11.51 -3.92
C GLY A 6 -17.85 -10.87 -4.89
N TRP A 7 -17.77 -9.54 -4.87
CA TRP A 7 -17.08 -8.74 -5.88
C TRP A 7 -15.55 -8.86 -5.83
N PRO A 8 -14.85 -9.09 -6.96
CA PRO A 8 -13.40 -9.30 -6.98
C PRO A 8 -12.58 -8.02 -6.73
N ILE A 9 -13.20 -6.84 -6.75
CA ILE A 9 -12.52 -5.57 -6.47
C ILE A 9 -12.82 -5.11 -5.05
N TYR A 10 -11.78 -4.87 -4.28
CA TYR A 10 -11.84 -4.16 -3.01
C TYR A 10 -11.51 -2.69 -3.22
N LYS A 11 -12.21 -1.79 -2.52
CA LYS A 11 -11.94 -0.35 -2.54
C LYS A 11 -11.61 0.14 -1.14
N SER A 12 -10.53 0.92 -1.02
CA SER A 12 -10.15 1.58 0.24
C SER A 12 -10.08 3.09 0.05
N ARG A 13 -10.53 3.86 1.05
CA ARG A 13 -10.36 5.31 1.04
C ARG A 13 -8.90 5.66 1.31
N ARG A 14 -8.36 6.50 0.43
CA ARG A 14 -6.98 7.01 0.49
C ARG A 14 -6.98 8.49 0.15
N VAL A 15 -5.90 9.18 0.49
CA VAL A 15 -5.74 10.60 0.20
C VAL A 15 -4.92 10.78 -1.07
N LYS A 16 -5.34 11.70 -1.92
CA LYS A 16 -4.65 12.13 -3.14
C LYS A 16 -4.19 13.59 -3.02
N LYS A 17 -3.66 14.12 -4.12
CA LYS A 17 -3.28 15.52 -4.29
C LYS A 17 -4.35 16.47 -3.74
N ASP A 18 -3.92 17.59 -3.18
CA ASP A 18 -4.74 18.63 -2.54
C ASP A 18 -5.49 18.13 -1.28
N GLY A 19 -5.06 17.01 -0.69
CA GLY A 19 -5.65 16.44 0.52
C GLY A 19 -7.03 15.81 0.32
N LYS A 20 -7.48 15.61 -0.93
CA LYS A 20 -8.79 15.02 -1.24
C LYS A 20 -8.78 13.51 -1.03
N GLU A 21 -9.92 12.93 -0.67
CA GLU A 21 -10.05 11.47 -0.61
C GLU A 21 -10.43 10.88 -1.98
N PHE A 22 -10.02 9.64 -2.23
CA PHE A 22 -10.45 8.84 -3.37
C PHE A 22 -10.53 7.35 -3.01
N TYR A 23 -11.18 6.56 -3.85
CA TYR A 23 -11.22 5.10 -3.72
C TYR A 23 -10.06 4.47 -4.48
N CYS A 24 -9.07 3.98 -3.74
CA CYS A 24 -7.98 3.18 -4.28
C CYS A 24 -8.46 1.73 -4.48
N TYR A 25 -8.41 1.26 -5.72
CA TYR A 25 -8.90 -0.06 -6.12
C TYR A 25 -7.83 -1.14 -5.97
N LYS A 26 -8.21 -2.33 -5.51
CA LYS A 26 -7.35 -3.51 -5.43
C LYS A 26 -8.11 -4.77 -5.79
N LEU A 27 -7.42 -5.82 -6.23
CA LEU A 27 -8.04 -7.14 -6.27
C LEU A 27 -8.20 -7.65 -4.84
N ARG A 28 -9.38 -8.19 -4.56
CA ARG A 28 -9.72 -8.77 -3.26
C ARG A 28 -8.97 -10.09 -3.10
N SER A 29 -7.99 -10.09 -2.20
CA SER A 29 -7.20 -11.28 -1.85
C SER A 29 -7.69 -11.98 -0.57
N MET A 30 -8.55 -11.34 0.20
CA MET A 30 -9.04 -11.83 1.49
C MET A 30 -10.50 -12.28 1.40
N TYR A 31 -10.94 -13.10 2.35
CA TYR A 31 -12.36 -13.45 2.48
C TYR A 31 -13.22 -12.21 2.77
N VAL A 32 -14.51 -12.27 2.44
CA VAL A 32 -15.46 -11.16 2.68
C VAL A 32 -15.58 -10.80 4.16
N ASP A 33 -15.49 -11.79 5.03
CA ASP A 33 -15.57 -11.71 6.49
C ASP A 33 -14.18 -11.49 7.15
N ALA A 34 -13.22 -10.91 6.42
CA ALA A 34 -11.84 -10.75 6.90
C ALA A 34 -11.74 -9.87 8.14
N ASP A 35 -12.61 -8.86 8.30
CA ASP A 35 -12.58 -7.97 9.46
C ASP A 35 -13.13 -8.67 10.71
N GLU A 36 -14.19 -9.47 10.57
CA GLU A 36 -14.73 -10.33 11.62
C GLU A 36 -13.70 -11.37 12.06
N ARG A 37 -13.10 -12.09 11.10
CA ARG A 37 -12.01 -13.04 11.36
C ARG A 37 -10.84 -12.38 12.10
N LEU A 38 -10.46 -11.16 11.72
CA LEU A 38 -9.38 -10.45 12.40
C LEU A 38 -9.72 -10.23 13.88
N LYS A 39 -10.93 -9.76 14.19
CA LYS A 39 -11.35 -9.52 15.58
C LYS A 39 -11.28 -10.81 16.40
N GLU A 40 -11.77 -11.92 15.86
CA GLU A 40 -11.71 -13.23 16.50
C GLU A 40 -10.27 -13.69 16.74
N ILE A 41 -9.41 -13.58 15.71
CA ILE A 41 -7.99 -13.96 15.80
C ILE A 41 -7.29 -13.15 16.89
N LEU A 42 -7.43 -11.82 16.86
CA LEU A 42 -6.78 -10.95 17.83
C LEU A 42 -7.34 -11.15 19.24
N ALA A 43 -8.60 -11.56 19.40
CA ALA A 43 -9.18 -11.92 20.70
C ALA A 43 -8.61 -13.23 21.23
N SER A 44 -8.42 -14.23 20.37
CA SER A 44 -7.98 -15.59 20.74
C SER A 44 -6.47 -15.78 20.87
N ASP A 45 -5.64 -14.95 20.22
CA ASP A 45 -4.20 -15.16 20.10
C ASP A 45 -3.41 -13.89 20.49
N PRO A 46 -2.88 -13.82 21.72
CA PRO A 46 -2.08 -12.67 22.18
C PRO A 46 -0.84 -12.40 21.34
N LYS A 47 -0.20 -13.42 20.75
CA LYS A 47 1.01 -13.23 19.93
C LYS A 47 0.66 -12.55 18.61
N LYS A 48 -0.43 -12.97 17.97
CA LYS A 48 -0.93 -12.28 16.75
C LYS A 48 -1.41 -10.87 17.05
N ARG A 49 -1.91 -10.60 18.27
CA ARG A 49 -2.25 -9.24 18.69
C ARG A 49 -1.03 -8.34 18.74
N GLU A 50 0.04 -8.78 19.40
CA GLU A 50 1.30 -8.03 19.47
C GLU A 50 1.91 -7.81 18.06
N GLU A 51 1.91 -8.85 17.23
CA GLU A 51 2.35 -8.76 15.84
C GLU A 51 1.54 -7.73 15.04
N TRP A 52 0.21 -7.76 15.17
CA TRP A 52 -0.69 -6.82 14.52
C TRP A 52 -0.50 -5.40 15.03
N GLU A 53 -0.30 -5.19 16.32
CA GLU A 53 -0.04 -3.86 16.89
C GLU A 53 1.27 -3.27 16.36
N LYS A 54 2.30 -4.11 16.19
CA LYS A 54 3.62 -3.68 15.72
C LYS A 54 3.66 -3.44 14.20
N TYR A 55 3.14 -4.36 13.40
CA TYR A 55 3.33 -4.36 11.96
C TYR A 55 2.05 -4.03 11.17
N ARG A 56 0.89 -4.00 11.85
CA ARG A 56 -0.45 -3.89 11.23
C ARG A 56 -0.69 -4.95 10.14
N LYS A 57 -0.01 -6.09 10.28
CA LYS A 57 0.01 -7.24 9.38
C LYS A 57 0.30 -8.50 10.19
N LEU A 58 -0.18 -9.64 9.69
CA LEU A 58 0.15 -10.97 10.21
C LEU A 58 0.97 -11.68 9.13
N LYS A 59 2.09 -12.30 9.50
CA LYS A 59 2.97 -13.02 8.56
C LYS A 59 2.28 -14.22 7.92
N ASP A 60 1.52 -14.97 8.70
CA ASP A 60 0.68 -16.07 8.23
C ASP A 60 -0.80 -15.73 8.45
N ASP A 61 -1.30 -14.80 7.64
CA ASP A 61 -2.66 -14.27 7.77
C ASP A 61 -3.72 -15.27 7.24
N PRO A 62 -4.53 -15.88 8.13
CA PRO A 62 -5.54 -16.87 7.73
C PRO A 62 -6.74 -16.24 7.02
N ARG A 63 -6.81 -14.90 6.93
CA ARG A 63 -7.85 -14.18 6.20
C ARG A 63 -7.60 -14.15 4.69
N ILE A 64 -6.40 -14.49 4.25
CA ILE A 64 -6.02 -14.52 2.83
C ILE A 64 -6.49 -15.85 2.22
N THR A 65 -7.21 -15.79 1.10
CA THR A 65 -7.63 -16.96 0.32
C THR A 65 -6.43 -17.64 -0.37
N LYS A 66 -6.54 -18.89 -0.85
CA LYS A 66 -5.40 -19.55 -1.52
C LYS A 66 -5.05 -18.83 -2.81
N ILE A 67 -6.07 -18.43 -3.59
CA ILE A 67 -5.89 -17.57 -4.76
C ILE A 67 -5.32 -16.20 -4.34
N GLY A 68 -5.78 -15.66 -3.22
CA GLY A 68 -5.26 -14.41 -2.65
C GLY A 68 -3.77 -14.43 -2.36
N LYS A 69 -3.22 -15.57 -1.93
CA LYS A 69 -1.76 -15.74 -1.76
C LYS A 69 -1.03 -15.60 -3.08
N ILE A 70 -1.57 -16.16 -4.17
CA ILE A 70 -1.00 -16.03 -5.52
C ILE A 70 -1.08 -14.56 -5.99
N ILE A 71 -2.25 -13.93 -5.84
CA ILE A 71 -2.46 -12.52 -6.18
C ILE A 71 -1.41 -11.64 -5.50
N ARG A 72 -1.21 -11.79 -4.19
CA ARG A 72 -0.23 -11.01 -3.41
C ARG A 72 1.22 -11.34 -3.77
N LYS A 73 1.54 -12.62 -3.99
CA LYS A 73 2.89 -13.07 -4.35
C LYS A 73 3.39 -12.39 -5.63
N PHE A 74 2.49 -12.21 -6.59
CA PHE A 74 2.81 -11.56 -7.87
C PHE A 74 2.41 -10.07 -7.91
N SER A 75 2.03 -9.48 -6.75
CA SER A 75 1.56 -8.08 -6.64
C SER A 75 0.42 -7.71 -7.62
N LEU A 76 -0.39 -8.71 -8.00
CA LEU A 76 -1.52 -8.53 -8.90
C LEU A 76 -2.66 -7.77 -8.22
N ASP A 77 -2.66 -7.68 -6.88
CA ASP A 77 -3.67 -6.92 -6.13
C ASP A 77 -3.66 -5.44 -6.45
N GLU A 78 -2.54 -4.89 -6.92
CA GLU A 78 -2.41 -3.47 -7.25
C GLU A 78 -2.75 -3.15 -8.72
N LEU A 79 -3.02 -4.15 -9.58
CA LEU A 79 -3.39 -3.92 -10.99
C LEU A 79 -4.62 -2.99 -11.18
N PRO A 80 -5.69 -3.08 -10.38
CA PRO A 80 -6.82 -2.16 -10.52
C PRO A 80 -6.47 -0.69 -10.25
N GLN A 81 -5.32 -0.39 -9.61
CA GLN A 81 -4.87 0.99 -9.38
C GLN A 81 -4.51 1.70 -10.69
N PHE A 82 -4.23 0.99 -11.78
CA PHE A 82 -4.07 1.63 -13.10
C PHE A 82 -5.35 2.35 -13.54
N ILE A 83 -6.53 1.90 -13.10
CA ILE A 83 -7.79 2.64 -13.31
C ILE A 83 -7.73 3.99 -12.59
N ASN A 84 -7.21 4.03 -11.35
CA ASN A 84 -7.02 5.29 -10.62
C ASN A 84 -6.02 6.23 -11.30
N VAL A 85 -5.00 5.69 -11.98
CA VAL A 85 -4.08 6.49 -12.79
C VAL A 85 -4.81 7.12 -13.99
N LEU A 86 -5.61 6.33 -14.70
CA LEU A 86 -6.41 6.81 -15.84
C LEU A 86 -7.46 7.85 -15.41
N LEU A 87 -8.05 7.70 -14.22
CA LEU A 87 -9.00 8.65 -13.63
C LEU A 87 -8.31 9.93 -13.10
N GLY A 88 -6.97 9.97 -13.07
CA GLY A 88 -6.21 11.10 -12.56
C GLY A 88 -6.15 11.23 -11.03
N ASP A 89 -6.57 10.20 -10.30
CA ASP A 89 -6.45 10.11 -8.84
C ASP A 89 -5.02 9.76 -8.40
N MET A 90 -4.34 8.93 -9.20
CA MET A 90 -2.99 8.44 -8.95
C MET A 90 -2.05 8.76 -10.13
N SER A 91 -0.77 8.56 -9.90
CA SER A 91 0.28 8.48 -10.92
C SER A 91 0.92 7.08 -10.93
N VAL A 92 1.71 6.79 -11.96
CA VAL A 92 2.51 5.54 -11.96
C VAL A 92 3.59 5.62 -10.87
N VAL A 93 4.30 6.75 -10.80
CA VAL A 93 5.35 7.03 -9.81
C VAL A 93 4.92 8.16 -8.88
N GLY A 94 5.07 7.95 -7.58
CA GLY A 94 4.74 8.93 -6.55
C GLY A 94 4.75 8.33 -5.14
N PRO A 95 4.51 9.16 -4.10
CA PRO A 95 4.33 8.69 -2.74
C PRO A 95 3.24 7.64 -2.64
N ARG A 96 3.38 6.62 -1.81
CA ARG A 96 2.36 5.56 -1.71
C ARG A 96 1.03 6.12 -1.17
N ALA A 97 -0.09 5.71 -1.77
CA ALA A 97 -1.44 6.05 -1.31
C ALA A 97 -1.68 5.56 0.13
N ILE A 98 -2.01 6.47 1.05
CA ILE A 98 -2.24 6.20 2.49
C ILE A 98 -3.58 6.75 2.97
N THR A 99 -4.04 6.25 4.13
CA THR A 99 -5.28 6.76 4.75
C THR A 99 -5.07 8.15 5.32
N LYS A 100 -6.17 8.85 5.56
CA LYS A 100 -6.15 10.13 6.26
C LYS A 100 -5.55 10.00 7.67
N GLU A 101 -5.90 8.94 8.38
CA GLU A 101 -5.34 8.60 9.69
C GLU A 101 -3.82 8.43 9.66
N GLU A 102 -3.27 7.73 8.66
CA GLU A 102 -1.83 7.55 8.49
C GLU A 102 -1.12 8.90 8.23
N ILE A 103 -1.73 9.78 7.44
CA ILE A 103 -1.19 11.12 7.19
C ILE A 103 -1.17 11.95 8.47
N ASP A 104 -2.30 12.00 9.17
CA ASP A 104 -2.44 12.82 10.37
C ASP A 104 -1.54 12.31 11.51
N LYS A 105 -1.28 11.00 11.56
CA LYS A 105 -0.40 10.39 12.56
C LYS A 105 1.09 10.56 12.24
N TYR A 106 1.51 10.42 10.98
CA TYR A 106 2.93 10.26 10.64
C TYR A 106 3.54 11.43 9.85
N TYR A 107 2.78 12.17 9.04
CA TYR A 107 3.36 13.11 8.07
C TYR A 107 3.64 14.50 8.63
N LYS A 108 3.25 14.83 9.87
CA LYS A 108 3.35 16.19 10.47
C LYS A 108 2.84 17.26 9.46
N GLU A 109 3.14 18.54 9.65
CA GLU A 109 2.69 19.59 8.71
C GLU A 109 3.55 19.66 7.45
N GLU A 110 4.87 19.52 7.60
CA GLU A 110 5.81 19.52 6.48
C GLU A 110 5.58 18.35 5.52
N GLY A 111 5.51 17.12 6.02
CA GLY A 111 5.26 15.96 5.16
C GLY A 111 3.87 16.01 4.51
N LYS A 112 2.85 16.56 5.19
CA LYS A 112 1.54 16.82 4.58
C LYS A 112 1.65 17.76 3.39
N PHE A 113 2.39 18.85 3.52
CA PHE A 113 2.61 19.81 2.44
C PHE A 113 3.19 19.14 1.19
N TYR A 114 4.28 18.38 1.32
CA TYR A 114 4.88 17.66 0.19
C TYR A 114 3.97 16.55 -0.36
N TYR A 115 3.32 15.79 0.52
CA TYR A 115 2.43 14.71 0.10
C TYR A 115 1.24 15.22 -0.71
N TYR A 116 0.63 16.33 -0.29
CA TYR A 116 -0.51 16.93 -0.98
C TYR A 116 -0.14 17.67 -2.27
N ALA A 117 1.15 17.96 -2.51
CA ALA A 117 1.60 18.62 -3.72
C ALA A 117 1.54 17.71 -4.96
N VAL A 118 1.62 16.39 -4.77
CA VAL A 118 1.72 15.40 -5.86
C VAL A 118 0.61 14.35 -5.80
N ARG A 119 0.41 13.63 -6.90
CA ARG A 119 -0.47 12.47 -6.91
C ARG A 119 0.25 11.28 -6.26
N PRO A 120 -0.46 10.44 -5.49
CA PRO A 120 0.11 9.21 -4.99
C PRO A 120 0.39 8.22 -6.12
N GLY A 121 1.46 7.44 -5.98
CA GLY A 121 1.96 6.51 -6.99
C GLY A 121 1.57 5.04 -6.75
N ILE A 122 1.45 4.28 -7.85
CA ILE A 122 1.45 2.80 -7.79
C ILE A 122 2.79 2.31 -7.25
N THR A 123 3.89 2.86 -7.79
CA THR A 123 5.25 2.69 -7.29
C THR A 123 5.82 4.03 -6.85
N GLY A 124 6.97 4.02 -6.18
CA GLY A 124 7.58 5.21 -5.61
C GLY A 124 8.98 4.91 -5.10
N LEU A 125 9.72 5.96 -4.78
CA LEU A 125 11.10 5.86 -4.33
C LEU A 125 11.23 4.98 -3.08
N TRP A 126 10.35 5.17 -2.09
CA TRP A 126 10.34 4.32 -0.89
C TRP A 126 10.13 2.83 -1.21
N GLN A 127 9.26 2.48 -2.18
CA GLN A 127 9.03 1.08 -2.56
C GLN A 127 10.30 0.40 -3.10
N VAL A 128 11.21 1.15 -3.73
CA VAL A 128 12.42 0.62 -4.37
C VAL A 128 13.71 0.83 -3.57
N SER A 129 13.69 1.66 -2.52
CA SER A 129 14.87 2.02 -1.72
C SER A 129 15.25 1.02 -0.60
N GLY A 130 14.58 -0.12 -0.50
CA GLY A 130 14.82 -1.11 0.55
C GLY A 130 13.92 -0.87 1.77
N ARG A 131 12.95 -1.76 1.95
CA ARG A 131 11.95 -1.70 3.03
C ARG A 131 12.59 -2.21 4.33
N ASN A 132 12.92 -1.33 5.27
CA ASN A 132 13.12 -1.75 6.66
C ASN A 132 11.79 -1.65 7.41
N GLU A 133 11.47 -2.67 8.21
CA GLU A 133 10.15 -2.91 8.81
C GLU A 133 9.73 -1.88 9.88
N THR A 134 10.58 -0.91 10.22
CA THR A 134 10.38 0.00 11.37
C THR A 134 10.32 1.49 11.04
N ASP A 135 10.27 1.91 9.76
CA ASP A 135 10.68 3.29 9.42
C ASP A 135 9.63 4.12 8.65
N TYR A 136 8.53 4.44 9.33
CA TYR A 136 7.55 5.42 8.83
C TYR A 136 8.20 6.79 8.61
N GLU A 137 9.19 7.17 9.42
CA GLU A 137 9.92 8.43 9.26
C GLU A 137 10.78 8.43 8.00
N PHE A 138 11.51 7.34 7.71
CA PHE A 138 12.23 7.19 6.44
C PHE A 138 11.30 7.19 5.25
N ARG A 139 10.12 6.59 5.36
CA ARG A 139 9.11 6.70 4.31
C ARG A 139 8.74 8.15 4.06
N VAL A 140 8.39 8.91 5.10
CA VAL A 140 8.05 10.34 4.97
C VAL A 140 9.22 11.12 4.36
N ARG A 141 10.44 10.92 4.86
CA ARG A 141 11.65 11.56 4.31
C ARG A 141 11.90 11.22 2.85
N THR A 142 11.67 9.96 2.47
CA THR A 142 11.85 9.50 1.09
C THR A 142 10.79 10.09 0.16
N ASP A 143 9.54 10.22 0.64
CA ASP A 143 8.46 10.87 -0.09
C ASP A 143 8.75 12.37 -0.28
N ILE A 144 9.19 13.07 0.77
CA ILE A 144 9.61 14.48 0.69
C ILE A 144 10.75 14.64 -0.33
N TRP A 145 11.82 13.85 -0.18
CA TRP A 145 12.97 13.92 -1.08
C TRP A 145 12.59 13.67 -2.55
N TYR A 146 11.69 12.71 -2.79
CA TYR A 146 11.18 12.43 -4.13
C TYR A 146 10.47 13.65 -4.73
N VAL A 147 9.63 14.33 -3.95
CA VAL A 147 8.91 15.53 -4.43
C VAL A 147 9.89 16.68 -4.71
N GLU A 148 10.88 16.88 -3.84
CA GLU A 148 11.89 17.94 -4.01
C GLU A 148 12.83 17.70 -5.19
N ASN A 149 13.15 16.44 -5.48
CA ASN A 149 14.11 16.05 -6.51
C ASN A 149 13.41 15.44 -7.73
N TRP A 150 12.11 15.72 -7.89
CA TRP A 150 11.33 15.11 -8.95
C TRP A 150 11.91 15.48 -10.31
N SER A 151 12.12 14.45 -11.13
CA SER A 151 12.50 14.60 -12.53
C SER A 151 11.98 13.41 -13.32
N PHE A 152 11.77 13.62 -14.61
CA PHE A 152 11.36 12.54 -15.52
C PHE A 152 12.33 11.34 -15.49
N TRP A 153 13.63 11.60 -15.37
CA TRP A 153 14.64 10.55 -15.28
C TRP A 153 14.57 9.75 -13.98
N LEU A 154 14.25 10.42 -12.86
CA LEU A 154 14.05 9.75 -11.59
C LEU A 154 12.86 8.76 -11.67
N ASP A 155 11.77 9.16 -12.32
CA ASP A 155 10.61 8.29 -12.52
C ASP A 155 10.97 7.03 -13.32
N ILE A 156 11.73 7.19 -14.42
CA ILE A 156 12.23 6.05 -15.21
C ILE A 156 13.08 5.11 -14.34
N VAL A 157 14.00 5.66 -13.55
CA VAL A 157 14.85 4.87 -12.64
C VAL A 157 14.00 4.11 -11.62
N ILE A 158 12.97 4.74 -11.05
CA ILE A 158 12.07 4.10 -10.10
C ILE A 158 11.31 2.95 -10.78
N ILE A 159 10.73 3.17 -11.96
CA ILE A 159 10.00 2.14 -12.72
C ILE A 159 10.90 0.93 -13.01
N ILE A 160 12.14 1.14 -13.44
CA ILE A 160 13.10 0.06 -13.70
C ILE A 160 13.41 -0.71 -12.42
N LYS A 161 13.61 -0.01 -11.30
CA LYS A 161 13.87 -0.63 -9.99
C LYS A 161 12.65 -1.34 -9.40
N THR A 162 11.44 -1.01 -9.84
CA THR A 162 10.21 -1.68 -9.39
C THR A 162 10.14 -3.13 -9.85
N ILE A 163 10.60 -3.44 -11.07
CA ILE A 163 10.55 -4.80 -11.63
C ILE A 163 11.25 -5.82 -10.71
N PRO A 164 12.54 -5.68 -10.36
CA PRO A 164 13.20 -6.62 -9.45
C PRO A 164 12.65 -6.53 -8.02
N ALA A 165 12.12 -5.38 -7.58
CA ALA A 165 11.52 -5.24 -6.24
C ALA A 165 10.24 -6.08 -6.10
N VAL A 166 9.39 -6.11 -7.14
CA VAL A 166 8.19 -6.95 -7.20
C VAL A 166 8.56 -8.43 -7.34
N LEU A 167 9.51 -8.77 -8.22
CA LEU A 167 9.90 -10.17 -8.47
C LEU A 167 10.65 -10.83 -7.31
N LYS A 168 11.42 -10.07 -6.52
CA LYS A 168 12.23 -10.63 -5.41
C LYS A 168 11.43 -10.93 -4.14
N THR A 169 10.10 -10.79 -4.12
CA THR A 169 9.26 -11.09 -2.94
C THR A 169 9.77 -10.46 -1.63
N ARG A 170 10.46 -9.29 -1.70
CA ARG A 170 10.95 -8.62 -0.49
C ARG A 170 9.79 -7.85 0.16
N GLY A 171 9.13 -8.51 1.12
CA GLY A 171 8.09 -7.92 1.96
C GLY A 171 6.65 -8.18 1.51
N ALA A 172 6.42 -9.23 0.70
CA ALA A 172 5.10 -9.84 0.51
C ALA A 172 5.03 -11.12 1.37
N TYR A 173 5.17 -10.94 2.68
CA TYR A 173 4.68 -11.87 3.68
C TYR A 173 3.45 -11.20 4.31
#